data_AF-A0A932LK94-F1
#
_entry.id   AF-A0A932LK94-F1
#
_cell.length_a   1.000
_cell.length_b   1.000
_cell.length_c   1.000
_cell.angle_alpha   90.00
_cell.angle_beta   90.00
_cell.angle_gamma   90.00
#
_symmetry.space_group_name_H-M   'P 1'
#
loop_
_entity.id
_entity.type
_entity.pdbx_description
1 polymer ?
#
loop_
_entity_poly.entity_id
_entity_poly.type
_entity_poly.pdbx_seq_one_letter_code
_entity_poly.pdbx_strand_id
1 'polypeptide(L)'
;MRVPDYVLKCVGFVGEEGHRDASKVYGDLHGTGFFVSVASRDDRFIHVYFVTAKHIAEELKNVPVYFLVNHVIRGTKVLSGIGDRWWLHPTDSTADLAVTPVNMDSEADFMSINVRDFVTPETTRTGDVWVGDEVFVTGLFTPSPGAKKNMPLVRNGNLAMIPNDQIQTNLGYADVYLIESRSIGGLSGSPAFVRPTIRTHVRENEYGKDVEMLGGSASFKLLGLMHGHWEIEESEINNPQITHVEQRGVNLGIGIVVPAIKIIETLNRPELEKMRNEKDNILMKKNVPGMDSAKKAEEERPQFTKEEFESALKKASRKTDITPKH
;
A
#
# COMPACT_ATOMS: atom_id res chain seq x y z
N MET A 1 17.87 -13.88 0.99
CA MET A 1 18.01 -13.69 -0.49
C MET A 1 17.74 -12.25 -0.89
N ARG A 2 17.92 -11.83 -2.16
CA ARG A 2 17.59 -10.44 -2.58
C ARG A 2 16.07 -10.20 -2.56
N VAL A 3 15.67 -8.97 -2.26
CA VAL A 3 14.28 -8.51 -2.30
C VAL A 3 14.12 -7.62 -3.54
N PRO A 4 13.06 -7.80 -4.37
CA PRO A 4 12.89 -6.98 -5.56
C PRO A 4 12.40 -5.56 -5.22
N ASP A 5 12.73 -4.59 -6.08
CA ASP A 5 12.37 -3.17 -5.92
C ASP A 5 10.86 -2.93 -5.70
N TYR A 6 10.02 -3.80 -6.27
CA TYR A 6 8.58 -3.82 -6.04
C TYR A 6 8.20 -3.75 -4.55
N VAL A 7 8.96 -4.41 -3.68
CA VAL A 7 8.73 -4.42 -2.23
C VAL A 7 9.02 -3.05 -1.62
N LEU A 8 9.97 -2.29 -2.15
CA LEU A 8 10.23 -0.91 -1.71
C LEU A 8 9.19 0.06 -2.28
N LYS A 9 8.60 -0.26 -3.43
CA LYS A 9 7.61 0.58 -4.12
C LYS A 9 6.18 0.33 -3.67
N CYS A 10 5.90 -0.75 -2.94
CA CYS A 10 4.54 -1.04 -2.47
C CYS A 10 4.16 -0.30 -1.18
N VAL A 11 5.10 0.42 -0.57
CA VAL A 11 4.88 1.13 0.69
C VAL A 11 4.76 2.64 0.50
N GLY A 12 3.91 3.25 1.32
CA GLY A 12 3.83 4.68 1.55
C GLY A 12 3.91 4.97 3.04
N PHE A 13 4.21 6.22 3.39
CA PHE A 13 4.19 6.67 4.79
C PHE A 13 2.93 7.48 5.04
N VAL A 14 2.34 7.32 6.21
CA VAL A 14 1.12 8.03 6.62
C VAL A 14 1.45 8.96 7.77
N GLY A 15 0.90 10.17 7.75
CA GLY A 15 1.18 11.19 8.76
C GLY A 15 0.09 12.24 8.90
N GLU A 16 0.21 13.02 9.97
CA GLU A 16 -0.61 14.20 10.26
C GLU A 16 -0.03 15.42 9.56
N GLU A 17 -0.85 16.11 8.76
CA GLU A 17 -0.47 17.36 8.11
C GLU A 17 -0.49 18.51 9.13
N GLY A 18 0.71 19.00 9.47
CA GLY A 18 0.87 20.16 10.34
C GLY A 18 0.81 21.48 9.55
N HIS A 19 1.49 21.56 8.39
CA HIS A 19 1.50 22.74 7.54
C HIS A 19 1.65 22.42 6.06
N ARG A 20 1.04 23.22 5.18
CA ARG A 20 1.13 23.08 3.72
C ARG A 20 1.61 24.37 3.06
N ASP A 21 2.66 24.26 2.26
CA ASP A 21 3.20 25.34 1.43
C ASP A 21 3.26 24.92 -0.04
N ALA A 22 2.52 25.62 -0.91
CA ALA A 22 2.44 25.59 -2.39
C ALA A 22 2.24 24.22 -3.10
N SER A 23 2.69 23.10 -2.52
CA SER A 23 2.59 21.70 -2.96
C SER A 23 3.27 20.71 -1.98
N LYS A 24 4.00 21.19 -0.96
CA LYS A 24 4.63 20.36 0.07
C LYS A 24 3.80 20.37 1.35
N VAL A 25 3.60 19.17 1.90
CA VAL A 25 3.08 18.98 3.24
C VAL A 25 4.25 18.74 4.17
N TYR A 26 4.27 19.48 5.28
CA TYR A 26 5.12 19.27 6.42
C TYR A 26 4.25 18.71 7.54
N GLY A 27 4.74 17.65 8.17
CA GLY A 27 3.96 16.91 9.14
C GLY A 27 4.81 15.81 9.75
N ASP A 28 4.27 15.22 10.81
CA ASP A 28 4.89 14.09 11.48
C ASP A 28 4.41 12.79 10.82
N LEU A 29 5.34 11.85 10.62
CA LEU A 29 5.02 10.53 10.10
C LEU A 29 4.65 9.62 11.26
N HIS A 30 3.48 9.01 11.20
CA HIS A 30 2.95 8.13 12.26
C HIS A 30 3.22 6.66 11.97
N GLY A 31 3.36 6.28 10.70
CA GLY A 31 3.68 4.89 10.39
C GLY A 31 3.73 4.56 8.91
N THR A 32 3.63 3.26 8.66
CA THR A 32 3.69 2.69 7.31
C THR A 32 2.29 2.30 6.86
N GLY A 33 2.04 2.39 5.56
CA GLY A 33 1.03 1.57 4.93
C GLY A 33 1.51 1.09 3.58
N PHE A 34 0.69 0.27 2.94
CA PHE A 34 1.00 -0.32 1.65
C PHE A 34 -0.21 -0.39 0.73
N PHE A 35 0.07 -0.50 -0.55
CA PHE A 35 -0.96 -0.52 -1.58
C PHE A 35 -1.33 -1.95 -1.93
N VAL A 36 -2.63 -2.24 -1.98
CA VAL A 36 -3.17 -3.51 -2.43
C VAL A 36 -4.19 -3.28 -3.54
N SER A 37 -4.37 -4.26 -4.41
CA SER A 37 -5.26 -4.12 -5.56
C SER A 37 -6.17 -5.32 -5.76
N VAL A 38 -7.44 -5.02 -6.05
CA VAL A 38 -8.45 -5.97 -6.51
C VAL A 38 -8.67 -5.74 -8.01
N ALA A 39 -8.72 -6.81 -8.79
CA ALA A 39 -9.03 -6.70 -10.22
C ALA A 39 -10.42 -6.08 -10.44
N SER A 40 -10.55 -5.18 -11.41
CA SER A 40 -11.86 -4.71 -11.90
C SER A 40 -12.52 -5.81 -12.72
N ARG A 41 -13.84 -5.70 -12.95
CA ARG A 41 -14.53 -6.51 -13.97
C ARG A 41 -14.03 -6.25 -15.40
N ASP A 42 -13.36 -5.13 -15.63
CA ASP A 42 -12.60 -4.87 -16.86
C ASP A 42 -11.11 -5.11 -16.57
N ASP A 43 -10.53 -6.15 -17.17
CA ASP A 43 -9.15 -6.63 -16.89
C ASP A 43 -8.05 -5.58 -17.11
N ARG A 44 -8.38 -4.44 -17.73
CA ARG A 44 -7.46 -3.31 -17.91
C ARG A 44 -7.32 -2.44 -16.68
N PHE A 45 -8.23 -2.56 -15.70
CA PHE A 45 -8.29 -1.70 -14.53
C PHE A 45 -8.17 -2.49 -13.23
N ILE A 46 -7.72 -1.79 -12.20
CA ILE A 46 -7.61 -2.30 -10.84
C ILE A 46 -8.19 -1.28 -9.87
N HIS A 47 -8.71 -1.76 -8.75
CA HIS A 47 -9.13 -0.94 -7.61
C HIS A 47 -8.04 -0.98 -6.56
N VAL A 48 -7.44 0.17 -6.24
CA VAL A 48 -6.32 0.26 -5.30
C VAL A 48 -6.80 0.77 -3.94
N TYR A 49 -6.23 0.18 -2.89
CA TYR A 49 -6.47 0.52 -1.50
C TYR A 49 -5.14 0.74 -0.80
N PHE A 50 -5.12 1.69 0.11
CA PHE A 50 -4.05 1.83 1.09
C PHE A 50 -4.43 1.08 2.36
N VAL A 51 -3.53 0.23 2.85
CA VAL A 51 -3.69 -0.59 4.04
C VAL A 51 -2.70 -0.10 5.09
N THR A 52 -3.15 0.09 6.33
CA THR A 52 -2.30 0.42 7.48
C THR A 52 -2.87 -0.22 8.75
N ALA A 53 -2.19 -0.07 9.88
CA ALA A 53 -2.69 -0.57 11.15
C ALA A 53 -3.91 0.23 11.62
N LYS A 54 -4.86 -0.43 12.29
CA LYS A 54 -6.07 0.24 12.79
C LYS A 54 -5.73 1.30 13.84
N HIS A 55 -4.79 1.04 14.75
CA HIS A 55 -4.41 2.03 15.75
C HIS A 55 -3.85 3.32 15.11
N ILE A 56 -3.04 3.22 14.05
CA ILE A 56 -2.57 4.38 13.27
C ILE A 56 -3.76 5.15 12.67
N ALA A 57 -4.71 4.43 12.06
CA ALA A 57 -5.89 5.04 11.47
C ALA A 57 -6.80 5.72 12.51
N GLU A 58 -6.88 5.18 13.73
CA GLU A 58 -7.65 5.74 14.84
C GLU A 58 -7.00 7.01 15.41
N GLU A 59 -5.68 7.02 15.60
CA GLU A 59 -4.92 8.22 15.98
C GLU A 59 -5.13 9.37 14.99
N LEU A 60 -5.17 9.04 13.69
CA LEU A 60 -5.28 10.01 12.60
C LEU A 60 -6.72 10.38 12.22
N LYS A 61 -7.74 9.83 12.88
CA LYS A 61 -9.15 9.95 12.46
C LYS A 61 -9.69 11.38 12.46
N ASN A 62 -9.17 12.24 13.34
CA ASN A 62 -9.69 13.60 13.56
C ASN A 62 -8.73 14.70 13.13
N VAL A 63 -7.65 14.36 12.41
CA VAL A 63 -6.64 15.30 11.95
C VAL A 63 -6.50 15.24 10.43
N PRO A 64 -6.00 16.30 9.77
CA PRO A 64 -5.68 16.23 8.35
C PRO A 64 -4.62 15.16 8.06
N VAL A 65 -4.96 14.15 7.27
CA VAL A 65 -4.07 13.02 6.96
C VAL A 65 -3.44 13.19 5.58
N TYR A 66 -2.16 12.86 5.46
CA TYR A 66 -1.50 12.74 4.16
C TYR A 66 -0.78 11.39 4.00
N PHE A 67 -0.77 10.88 2.77
CA PHE A 67 0.05 9.74 2.38
C PHE A 67 1.23 10.22 1.55
N LEU A 68 2.44 9.92 1.99
CA LEU A 68 3.68 10.27 1.31
C LEU A 68 4.20 9.07 0.53
N VAL A 69 4.47 9.27 -0.75
CA VAL A 69 5.07 8.30 -1.67
C VAL A 69 6.22 8.95 -2.44
N ASN A 70 6.95 8.17 -3.24
CA ASN A 70 7.91 8.72 -4.18
C ASN A 70 7.22 9.27 -5.42
N HIS A 71 7.81 10.30 -6.02
CA HIS A 71 7.44 10.77 -7.36
C HIS A 71 8.28 10.04 -8.41
N VAL A 72 7.70 9.72 -9.56
CA VAL A 72 8.38 9.06 -10.71
C VAL A 72 9.68 9.76 -11.15
N ILE A 73 9.73 11.10 -11.11
CA ILE A 73 10.87 11.90 -11.61
C ILE A 73 11.52 12.73 -10.49
N ARG A 74 10.72 13.17 -9.52
CA ARG A 74 11.14 14.10 -8.46
C ARG A 74 11.46 13.35 -7.17
N GLY A 75 11.41 14.07 -6.05
CA GLY A 75 11.57 13.52 -4.71
C GLY A 75 10.33 12.81 -4.20
N THR A 76 9.76 13.30 -3.11
CA THR A 76 8.49 12.81 -2.57
C THR A 76 7.27 13.47 -3.22
N LYS A 77 6.11 12.83 -3.07
CA LYS A 77 4.81 13.33 -3.48
C LYS A 77 3.77 12.94 -2.44
N VAL A 78 2.87 13.87 -2.13
CA VAL A 78 1.67 13.60 -1.35
C VAL A 78 0.62 13.03 -2.29
N LEU A 79 0.10 11.85 -1.96
CA LEU A 79 -0.91 11.19 -2.78
C LEU A 79 -2.22 11.96 -2.72
N SER A 80 -2.85 12.13 -3.87
CA SER A 80 -4.17 12.75 -4.01
C SER A 80 -5.27 11.69 -4.17
N GLY A 81 -6.53 12.05 -3.95
CA GLY A 81 -7.66 11.14 -4.16
C GLY A 81 -7.70 9.97 -3.16
N ILE A 82 -7.37 10.25 -1.91
CA ILE A 82 -7.53 9.34 -0.77
C ILE A 82 -9.01 9.34 -0.36
N GLY A 83 -9.54 8.18 0.02
CA GLY A 83 -10.89 8.06 0.56
C GLY A 83 -11.09 8.89 1.83
N ASP A 84 -12.34 9.28 2.08
CA ASP A 84 -12.74 10.16 3.18
C ASP A 84 -12.83 9.47 4.56
N ARG A 85 -12.68 8.14 4.59
CA ARG A 85 -12.80 7.36 5.82
C ARG A 85 -11.94 6.10 5.79
N TRP A 86 -11.58 5.66 6.99
CA TRP A 86 -10.99 4.35 7.22
C TRP A 86 -12.05 3.27 7.35
N TRP A 87 -11.79 2.13 6.73
CA TRP A 87 -12.62 0.93 6.80
C TRP A 87 -11.91 -0.12 7.63
N LEU A 88 -12.53 -0.46 8.75
CA LEU A 88 -12.02 -1.48 9.66
C LEU A 88 -12.60 -2.85 9.33
N HIS A 89 -11.97 -3.87 9.88
CA HIS A 89 -12.43 -5.24 9.77
C HIS A 89 -13.92 -5.39 10.15
N PRO A 90 -14.73 -6.13 9.38
CA PRO A 90 -16.19 -6.14 9.54
C PRO A 90 -16.70 -6.80 10.83
N THR A 91 -16.00 -7.82 11.34
CA THR A 91 -16.49 -8.67 12.43
C THR A 91 -15.45 -8.89 13.53
N ASP A 92 -14.21 -9.19 13.15
CA ASP A 92 -13.09 -9.33 14.08
C ASP A 92 -12.55 -7.96 14.55
N SER A 93 -12.80 -7.61 15.82
CA SER A 93 -12.33 -6.36 16.41
C SER A 93 -10.84 -6.37 16.78
N THR A 94 -10.22 -7.56 16.83
CA THR A 94 -8.81 -7.78 17.20
C THR A 94 -7.88 -7.68 15.99
N ALA A 95 -8.43 -7.74 14.77
CA ALA A 95 -7.71 -7.48 13.54
C ALA A 95 -7.31 -6.00 13.44
N ASP A 96 -6.06 -5.69 13.80
CA ASP A 96 -5.48 -4.35 13.78
C ASP A 96 -5.17 -3.86 12.36
N LEU A 97 -6.21 -3.68 11.55
CA LEU A 97 -6.06 -3.23 10.17
C LEU A 97 -7.14 -2.23 9.78
N ALA A 98 -6.73 -1.27 8.96
CA ALA A 98 -7.60 -0.30 8.34
C ALA A 98 -7.26 -0.18 6.85
N VAL A 99 -8.29 0.00 6.02
CA VAL A 99 -8.12 0.25 4.58
C VAL A 99 -8.84 1.52 4.16
N THR A 100 -8.33 2.20 3.14
CA THR A 100 -9.05 3.28 2.45
C THR A 100 -8.80 3.20 0.95
N PRO A 101 -9.82 3.41 0.09
CA PRO A 101 -9.59 3.44 -1.34
C PRO A 101 -8.66 4.61 -1.72
N VAL A 102 -7.80 4.39 -2.71
CA VAL A 102 -6.95 5.44 -3.28
C VAL A 102 -7.05 5.42 -4.80
N ASN A 103 -6.91 6.60 -5.41
CA ASN A 103 -6.85 6.70 -6.86
C ASN A 103 -5.42 6.46 -7.36
N MET A 104 -5.31 5.92 -8.57
CA MET A 104 -4.04 5.87 -9.28
C MET A 104 -3.61 7.30 -9.63
N ASP A 105 -2.34 7.60 -9.39
CA ASP A 105 -1.73 8.89 -9.68
C ASP A 105 -0.50 8.63 -10.56
N SER A 106 -0.52 9.11 -11.81
CA SER A 106 0.52 8.82 -12.80
C SER A 106 1.88 9.43 -12.46
N GLU A 107 1.93 10.38 -11.52
CA GLU A 107 3.19 10.97 -11.05
C GLU A 107 3.74 10.26 -9.81
N ALA A 108 2.95 9.40 -9.17
CA ALA A 108 3.35 8.65 -7.99
C ALA A 108 4.03 7.32 -8.39
N ASP A 109 5.24 7.11 -7.88
CA ASP A 109 6.01 5.87 -8.07
C ASP A 109 5.69 4.90 -6.94
N PHE A 110 4.52 4.26 -7.03
CA PHE A 110 4.16 3.15 -6.16
C PHE A 110 3.61 1.97 -6.98
N MET A 111 3.64 0.78 -6.37
CA MET A 111 3.06 -0.44 -6.92
C MET A 111 2.07 -1.04 -5.92
N SER A 112 1.07 -1.77 -6.40
CA SER A 112 0.09 -2.43 -5.54
C SER A 112 0.27 -3.94 -5.51
N ILE A 113 0.00 -4.54 -4.36
CA ILE A 113 0.00 -6.00 -4.16
C ILE A 113 -1.33 -6.57 -4.59
N ASN A 114 -1.31 -7.47 -5.57
CA ASN A 114 -2.52 -8.15 -6.00
C ASN A 114 -3.01 -9.08 -4.89
N VAL A 115 -4.30 -9.04 -4.59
CA VAL A 115 -4.91 -9.93 -3.57
C VAL A 115 -4.70 -11.42 -3.88
N ARG A 116 -4.40 -11.79 -5.13
CA ARG A 116 -4.02 -13.16 -5.53
C ARG A 116 -2.65 -13.60 -4.99
N ASP A 117 -1.78 -12.65 -4.66
CA ASP A 117 -0.44 -12.92 -4.12
C ASP A 117 -0.44 -12.99 -2.58
N PHE A 118 -1.60 -13.09 -1.95
CA PHE A 118 -1.73 -13.15 -0.50
C PHE A 118 -1.60 -14.60 -0.03
N VAL A 119 -1.08 -14.77 1.18
CA VAL A 119 -1.21 -16.02 1.93
C VAL A 119 -2.67 -16.18 2.33
N THR A 120 -3.20 -17.37 2.08
CA THR A 120 -4.56 -17.78 2.44
C THR A 120 -4.50 -18.95 3.44
N PRO A 121 -5.60 -19.24 4.16
CA PRO A 121 -5.67 -20.44 5.00
C PRO A 121 -5.31 -21.72 4.25
N GLU A 122 -5.65 -21.79 2.97
CA GLU A 122 -5.29 -22.90 2.09
C GLU A 122 -3.77 -23.02 1.90
N THR A 123 -3.08 -21.89 1.68
CA THR A 123 -1.61 -21.85 1.49
C THR A 123 -0.87 -22.42 2.72
N THR A 124 -1.37 -22.14 3.92
CA THR A 124 -0.80 -22.73 5.16
C THR A 124 -1.21 -24.18 5.36
N ARG A 125 -2.43 -24.57 4.95
CA ARG A 125 -2.95 -25.94 5.08
C ARG A 125 -2.23 -26.93 4.16
N THR A 126 -1.86 -26.51 2.95
CA THR A 126 -1.10 -27.33 1.98
C THR A 126 0.39 -27.41 2.33
N GLY A 127 0.88 -26.56 3.23
CA GLY A 127 2.30 -26.46 3.56
C GLY A 127 3.11 -25.66 2.54
N ASP A 128 2.47 -24.91 1.63
CA ASP A 128 3.14 -24.03 0.68
C ASP A 128 3.85 -22.86 1.36
N VAL A 129 3.38 -22.47 2.55
CA VAL A 129 4.02 -21.54 3.47
C VAL A 129 4.08 -22.20 4.84
N TRP A 130 5.27 -22.25 5.44
CA TRP A 130 5.49 -22.95 6.70
C TRP A 130 6.52 -22.28 7.61
N VAL A 131 6.54 -22.71 8.88
CA VAL A 131 7.54 -22.29 9.87
C VAL A 131 8.95 -22.54 9.32
N GLY A 132 9.81 -21.54 9.44
CA GLY A 132 11.17 -21.52 8.91
C GLY A 132 11.31 -20.76 7.58
N ASP A 133 10.23 -20.51 6.84
CA ASP A 133 10.28 -19.75 5.59
C ASP A 133 10.78 -18.31 5.82
N GLU A 134 11.57 -17.80 4.86
CA GLU A 134 12.14 -16.45 4.94
C GLU A 134 11.02 -15.41 4.91
N VAL A 135 11.02 -14.52 5.89
CA VAL A 135 10.13 -13.36 5.97
C VAL A 135 10.93 -12.10 5.73
N PHE A 136 10.31 -11.13 5.06
CA PHE A 136 10.85 -9.78 4.98
C PHE A 136 9.75 -8.74 5.08
N VAL A 137 10.07 -7.65 5.76
CA VAL A 137 9.17 -6.55 6.11
C VAL A 137 9.80 -5.27 5.64
N THR A 138 9.01 -4.39 5.05
CA THR A 138 9.46 -3.12 4.47
C THR A 138 8.61 -1.99 5.02
N GLY A 139 9.23 -0.90 5.48
CA GLY A 139 8.46 0.19 6.06
C GLY A 139 9.29 1.35 6.56
N LEU A 140 8.61 2.26 7.25
CA LEU A 140 9.17 3.46 7.84
C LEU A 140 10.26 3.12 8.86
N PHE A 141 11.38 3.81 8.75
CA PHE A 141 12.38 3.88 9.81
C PHE A 141 12.46 5.34 10.27
N THR A 142 11.76 5.64 11.36
CA THR A 142 11.57 7.01 11.88
C THR A 142 12.85 7.82 12.04
N PRO A 143 14.01 7.25 12.46
CA PRO A 143 15.25 8.00 12.52
C PRO A 143 15.81 8.44 11.16
N SER A 144 15.40 7.79 10.06
CA SER A 144 15.88 8.10 8.71
C SER A 144 14.82 7.77 7.65
N PRO A 145 13.70 8.51 7.59
CA PRO A 145 12.61 8.31 6.61
C PRO A 145 13.02 8.70 5.18
N GLY A 146 14.11 9.46 5.05
CA GLY A 146 14.63 9.99 3.80
C GLY A 146 14.24 11.46 3.59
N ALA A 147 15.24 12.31 3.29
CA ALA A 147 15.03 13.76 3.17
C ALA A 147 14.54 14.20 1.78
N LYS A 148 14.99 13.51 0.72
CA LYS A 148 14.64 13.84 -0.67
C LYS A 148 13.60 12.91 -1.27
N LYS A 149 13.54 11.67 -0.79
CA LYS A 149 12.67 10.60 -1.26
C LYS A 149 12.33 9.73 -0.06
N ASN A 150 11.21 9.01 -0.11
CA ASN A 150 10.92 7.98 0.88
C ASN A 150 11.98 6.88 0.77
N MET A 151 12.58 6.54 1.90
CA MET A 151 13.59 5.50 2.05
C MET A 151 13.07 4.43 3.02
N PRO A 152 12.24 3.49 2.53
CA PRO A 152 11.80 2.39 3.37
C PRO A 152 12.96 1.46 3.73
N LEU A 153 12.95 0.98 4.97
CA LEU A 153 13.91 0.02 5.50
C LEU A 153 13.35 -1.39 5.35
N VAL A 154 14.15 -2.30 4.79
CA VAL A 154 13.82 -3.72 4.72
C VAL A 154 14.47 -4.45 5.88
N ARG A 155 13.69 -5.29 6.55
CA ARG A 155 14.11 -6.18 7.63
C ARG A 155 13.78 -7.62 7.24
N ASN A 156 14.67 -8.54 7.57
CA ASN A 156 14.52 -9.96 7.26
C ASN A 156 14.46 -10.77 8.55
N GLY A 157 13.78 -11.91 8.46
CA GLY A 157 13.64 -12.90 9.52
C GLY A 157 12.97 -14.15 8.98
N ASN A 158 12.24 -14.87 9.82
CA ASN A 158 11.59 -16.11 9.44
C ASN A 158 10.18 -16.22 10.04
N LEU A 159 9.30 -16.96 9.37
CA LEU A 159 8.02 -17.34 9.96
C LEU A 159 8.30 -18.26 11.16
N ALA A 160 8.02 -17.79 12.37
CA ALA A 160 8.37 -18.47 13.61
C ALA A 160 7.24 -19.37 14.10
N MET A 161 5.98 -18.98 13.90
CA MET A 161 4.84 -19.76 14.33
C MET A 161 3.60 -19.50 13.46
N ILE A 162 2.89 -20.58 13.16
CA ILE A 162 1.50 -20.57 12.70
C ILE A 162 0.66 -21.13 13.86
N PRO A 163 0.02 -20.27 14.68
CA PRO A 163 -0.77 -20.72 15.81
C PRO A 163 -2.00 -21.54 15.38
N ASN A 164 -2.33 -22.57 16.16
CA ASN A 164 -3.60 -23.31 16.03
C ASN A 164 -4.73 -22.68 16.87
N ASP A 165 -4.36 -21.84 17.84
CA ASP A 165 -5.26 -21.13 18.74
C ASP A 165 -4.90 -19.64 18.73
N GLN A 166 -5.85 -18.81 19.17
CA GLN A 166 -5.65 -17.37 19.25
C GLN A 166 -4.55 -17.00 20.24
N ILE A 167 -3.75 -15.98 19.88
CA ILE A 167 -2.68 -15.46 20.72
C ILE A 167 -3.17 -14.19 21.44
N GLN A 168 -2.86 -14.09 22.73
CA GLN A 168 -3.16 -12.89 23.51
C GLN A 168 -2.33 -11.70 23.03
N THR A 169 -3.02 -10.60 22.70
CA THR A 169 -2.44 -9.30 22.30
C THR A 169 -3.08 -8.17 23.13
N ASN A 170 -2.60 -6.94 22.97
CA ASN A 170 -3.23 -5.76 23.56
C ASN A 170 -4.67 -5.52 23.09
N LEU A 171 -5.06 -6.08 21.94
CA LEU A 171 -6.41 -5.99 21.40
C LEU A 171 -7.29 -7.20 21.78
N GLY A 172 -6.78 -8.11 22.61
CA GLY A 172 -7.43 -9.37 22.97
C GLY A 172 -6.82 -10.58 22.29
N TYR A 173 -7.53 -11.71 22.32
CA TYR A 173 -7.12 -12.94 21.66
C TYR A 173 -7.36 -12.82 20.15
N ALA A 174 -6.30 -12.92 19.36
CA ALA A 174 -6.32 -12.67 17.93
C ALA A 174 -5.73 -13.83 17.11
N ASP A 175 -6.24 -14.01 15.89
CA ASP A 175 -5.64 -14.88 14.89
C ASP A 175 -4.45 -14.15 14.25
N VAL A 176 -3.23 -14.58 14.55
CA VAL A 176 -1.99 -13.91 14.09
C VAL A 176 -0.93 -14.90 13.68
N TYR A 177 -0.01 -14.49 12.82
CA TYR A 177 1.26 -15.21 12.62
C TYR A 177 2.35 -14.58 13.48
N LEU A 178 3.29 -15.40 13.95
CA LEU A 178 4.48 -14.90 14.66
C LEU A 178 5.70 -15.04 13.78
N ILE A 179 6.51 -14.00 13.72
CA ILE A 179 7.74 -13.98 12.92
C ILE A 179 8.94 -13.67 13.83
N GLU A 180 10.10 -14.24 13.55
CA GLU A 180 11.35 -13.70 14.09
C GLU A 180 11.60 -12.36 13.41
N SER A 181 11.76 -11.29 14.18
CA SER A 181 12.11 -9.97 13.65
C SER A 181 12.90 -9.18 14.69
N ARG A 182 14.12 -8.78 14.30
CA ARG A 182 15.03 -7.96 15.13
C ARG A 182 14.66 -6.47 15.08
N SER A 183 13.39 -6.14 15.30
CA SER A 183 12.87 -4.81 14.96
C SER A 183 12.29 -4.04 16.13
N ILE A 184 12.77 -2.82 16.34
CA ILE A 184 12.22 -1.88 17.31
C ILE A 184 11.52 -0.75 16.54
N GLY A 185 10.22 -0.59 16.77
CA GLY A 185 9.41 0.57 16.33
C GLY A 185 9.28 0.78 14.81
N GLY A 186 8.32 1.64 14.42
CA GLY A 186 8.13 2.12 13.04
C GLY A 186 7.59 1.10 12.01
N LEU A 187 7.42 -0.17 12.41
CA LEU A 187 6.91 -1.23 11.54
C LEU A 187 5.39 -1.32 11.50
N SER A 188 4.65 -0.74 12.43
CA SER A 188 3.18 -0.81 12.43
C SER A 188 2.60 -0.39 11.08
N GLY A 189 1.74 -1.24 10.52
CA GLY A 189 1.13 -1.06 9.21
C GLY A 189 2.01 -1.48 8.02
N SER A 190 3.24 -1.95 8.24
CA SER A 190 4.12 -2.43 7.18
C SER A 190 3.62 -3.77 6.61
N PRO A 191 3.79 -4.02 5.29
CA PRO A 191 3.55 -5.34 4.73
C PRO A 191 4.66 -6.31 5.17
N ALA A 192 4.25 -7.49 5.62
CA ALA A 192 5.13 -8.64 5.86
C ALA A 192 4.96 -9.63 4.71
N PHE A 193 6.06 -10.00 4.07
CA PHE A 193 6.10 -10.99 2.99
C PHE A 193 6.74 -12.27 3.48
N VAL A 194 6.34 -13.39 2.88
CA VAL A 194 6.95 -14.70 3.10
C VAL A 194 7.40 -15.29 1.77
N ARG A 195 8.59 -15.88 1.77
CA ARG A 195 9.18 -16.58 0.66
C ARG A 195 9.27 -18.07 1.00
N PRO A 196 8.47 -18.92 0.33
CA PRO A 196 8.53 -20.35 0.52
C PRO A 196 9.90 -20.95 0.22
N THR A 197 10.27 -21.95 1.02
CA THR A 197 11.40 -22.83 0.74
C THR A 197 10.98 -23.86 -0.33
N ILE A 198 11.74 -23.93 -1.42
CA ILE A 198 11.56 -24.93 -2.47
C ILE A 198 12.49 -26.11 -2.25
N ARG A 199 11.96 -27.31 -2.52
CA ARG A 199 12.70 -28.57 -2.52
C ARG A 199 12.94 -28.99 -3.95
N THR A 200 14.20 -29.19 -4.34
CA THR A 200 14.57 -29.66 -5.68
C THR A 200 15.42 -30.89 -5.56
N HIS A 201 15.10 -31.93 -6.33
CA HIS A 201 15.95 -33.11 -6.46
C HIS A 201 16.93 -32.90 -7.60
N VAL A 202 18.22 -32.94 -7.30
CA VAL A 202 19.29 -32.89 -8.31
C VAL A 202 19.91 -34.27 -8.40
N ARG A 203 19.96 -34.82 -9.61
CA ARG A 203 20.66 -36.08 -9.89
C ARG A 203 22.16 -35.82 -9.90
N GLU A 204 22.86 -36.42 -8.95
CA GLU A 204 24.32 -36.33 -8.87
C GLU A 204 24.95 -37.49 -9.68
N ASN A 205 25.37 -37.17 -10.90
CA ASN A 205 26.33 -37.90 -11.74
C ASN A 205 25.88 -39.33 -12.16
N GLU A 206 26.69 -40.04 -12.97
CA GLU A 206 26.39 -41.36 -13.58
C GLU A 206 26.02 -42.49 -12.58
N TYR A 207 26.19 -42.26 -11.26
CA TYR A 207 25.93 -43.23 -10.19
C TYR A 207 24.57 -43.04 -9.50
N GLY A 208 23.72 -42.10 -9.96
CA GLY A 208 22.28 -42.14 -9.72
C GLY A 208 21.79 -41.86 -8.30
N LYS A 209 22.55 -41.13 -7.47
CA LYS A 209 22.06 -40.70 -6.16
C LYS A 209 21.32 -39.36 -6.29
N ASP A 210 20.03 -39.37 -5.99
CA ASP A 210 19.24 -38.15 -5.90
C ASP A 210 19.63 -37.40 -4.61
N VAL A 211 20.08 -36.14 -4.75
CA VAL A 211 20.35 -35.24 -3.63
C VAL A 211 19.21 -34.23 -3.54
N GLU A 212 18.63 -34.09 -2.35
CA GLU A 212 17.64 -33.05 -2.07
C GLU A 212 18.38 -31.73 -1.77
N MET A 213 18.08 -30.70 -2.56
CA MET A 213 18.56 -29.35 -2.35
C MET A 213 17.40 -28.46 -1.89
N LEU A 214 17.64 -27.73 -0.80
CA LEU A 214 16.73 -26.68 -0.32
C LEU A 214 17.21 -25.32 -0.85
N GLY A 215 16.27 -24.56 -1.40
CA GLY A 215 16.52 -23.20 -1.86
C GLY A 215 15.34 -22.30 -1.54
N GLY A 216 15.52 -20.98 -1.61
CA GLY A 216 14.39 -20.06 -1.51
C GLY A 216 13.69 -19.90 -2.86
N SER A 217 12.36 -19.78 -2.84
CA SER A 217 11.58 -19.49 -4.04
C SER A 217 11.92 -18.12 -4.64
N ALA A 218 11.83 -18.01 -5.98
CA ALA A 218 11.82 -16.71 -6.64
C ALA A 218 10.52 -15.94 -6.36
N SER A 219 9.42 -16.65 -6.12
CA SER A 219 8.13 -16.07 -5.73
C SER A 219 8.05 -15.84 -4.22
N PHE A 220 7.24 -14.87 -3.83
CA PHE A 220 6.92 -14.58 -2.45
C PHE A 220 5.47 -14.10 -2.39
N LYS A 221 4.86 -14.19 -1.21
CA LYS A 221 3.47 -13.81 -0.97
C LYS A 221 3.37 -12.79 0.16
N LEU A 222 2.30 -12.01 0.19
CA LEU A 222 1.99 -11.17 1.35
C LEU A 222 1.48 -12.08 2.48
N LEU A 223 2.27 -12.20 3.55
CA LEU A 223 1.88 -12.92 4.77
C LEU A 223 0.82 -12.14 5.54
N GLY A 224 0.98 -10.81 5.60
CA GLY A 224 0.04 -9.96 6.32
C GLY A 224 0.57 -8.56 6.61
N LEU A 225 -0.01 -7.94 7.63
CA LEU A 225 0.32 -6.61 8.10
C LEU A 225 1.01 -6.68 9.46
N MET A 226 2.10 -5.95 9.63
CA MET A 226 2.78 -5.83 10.92
C MET A 226 1.93 -5.06 11.92
N HIS A 227 1.57 -5.73 13.02
CA HIS A 227 0.90 -5.12 14.18
C HIS A 227 1.93 -4.45 15.10
N GLY A 228 2.94 -5.21 15.51
CA GLY A 228 3.91 -4.80 16.52
C GLY A 228 4.81 -5.96 16.96
N HIS A 229 5.39 -5.83 18.15
CA HIS A 229 6.27 -6.83 18.77
C HIS A 229 6.02 -6.85 20.29
N TRP A 230 6.43 -7.92 20.95
CA TRP A 230 6.40 -7.97 22.42
C TRP A 230 7.61 -7.24 22.99
N GLU A 231 7.31 -6.28 23.86
CA GLU A 231 8.28 -5.61 24.72
C GLU A 231 8.18 -6.17 26.14
N ILE A 232 9.32 -6.51 26.73
CA ILE A 232 9.45 -6.85 28.16
C ILE A 232 10.42 -5.88 28.84
N GLU A 233 10.25 -5.56 30.11
CA GLU A 233 11.24 -4.74 30.82
C GLU A 233 12.62 -5.42 30.82
N GLU A 234 13.69 -4.61 30.72
CA GLU A 234 15.08 -5.13 30.71
C GLU A 234 15.40 -5.98 31.95
N SER A 235 14.79 -5.64 33.10
CA SER A 235 14.90 -6.39 34.35
C SER A 235 14.25 -7.78 34.32
N GLU A 236 13.35 -8.05 33.38
CA GLU A 236 12.58 -9.29 33.29
C GLU A 236 13.07 -10.27 32.22
N ILE A 237 14.18 -9.95 31.52
CA ILE A 237 14.74 -10.78 30.43
C ILE A 237 14.95 -12.24 30.83
N ASN A 238 15.38 -12.50 32.06
CA ASN A 238 15.66 -13.86 32.55
C ASN A 238 14.47 -14.54 33.24
N ASN A 239 13.34 -13.85 33.42
CA ASN A 239 12.11 -14.40 33.99
C ASN A 239 10.89 -13.62 33.46
N PRO A 240 10.58 -13.74 32.16
CA PRO A 240 9.57 -12.91 31.52
C PRO A 240 8.18 -13.21 32.11
N GLN A 241 7.63 -12.25 32.85
CA GLN A 241 6.19 -12.17 33.04
C GLN A 241 5.65 -11.41 31.83
N ILE A 242 4.68 -11.96 31.09
CA ILE A 242 4.11 -11.27 29.93
C ILE A 242 3.27 -10.09 30.45
N THR A 243 3.93 -8.97 30.73
CA THR A 243 3.31 -7.68 30.99
C THR A 243 3.59 -6.83 29.75
N HIS A 244 2.52 -6.39 29.07
CA HIS A 244 2.66 -5.51 27.92
C HIS A 244 3.04 -4.12 28.42
N VAL A 245 4.33 -3.80 28.38
CA VAL A 245 4.86 -2.50 28.82
C VAL A 245 5.00 -1.63 27.57
N GLU A 246 4.27 -0.51 27.52
CA GLU A 246 4.21 0.38 26.34
C GLU A 246 5.44 1.30 26.20
N GLN A 247 6.34 1.35 27.19
CA GLN A 247 7.54 2.20 27.15
C GLN A 247 8.76 1.54 27.82
N ARG A 248 9.85 1.42 27.05
CA ARG A 248 11.21 0.99 27.47
C ARG A 248 11.41 -0.51 27.70
N GLY A 249 10.72 -1.37 26.94
CA GLY A 249 11.04 -2.79 26.93
C GLY A 249 12.10 -3.17 25.88
N VAL A 250 12.73 -4.32 26.09
CA VAL A 250 13.56 -5.01 25.10
C VAL A 250 12.65 -5.90 24.25
N ASN A 251 12.78 -5.81 22.93
CA ASN A 251 12.05 -6.68 22.02
C ASN A 251 12.54 -8.13 22.19
N LEU A 252 11.60 -9.06 22.41
CA LEU A 252 11.85 -10.51 22.49
C LEU A 252 12.34 -11.17 21.18
N GLY A 253 12.47 -10.39 20.10
CA GLY A 253 12.79 -10.85 18.76
C GLY A 253 11.60 -11.42 18.00
N ILE A 254 10.37 -11.29 18.52
CA ILE A 254 9.15 -11.84 17.91
C ILE A 254 8.18 -10.73 17.53
N GLY A 255 7.85 -10.68 16.23
CA GLY A 255 6.85 -9.79 15.66
C GLY A 255 5.50 -10.47 15.47
N ILE A 256 4.44 -9.67 15.56
CA ILE A 256 3.04 -10.09 15.35
C ILE A 256 2.58 -9.61 13.98
N VAL A 257 2.04 -10.52 13.18
CA VAL A 257 1.51 -10.25 11.84
C VAL A 257 0.03 -10.58 11.79
N VAL A 258 -0.79 -9.57 11.48
CA VAL A 258 -2.22 -9.74 11.15
C VAL A 258 -2.31 -10.44 9.80
N PRO A 259 -2.95 -11.63 9.69
CA PRO A 259 -2.97 -12.41 8.46
C PRO A 259 -3.56 -11.66 7.27
N ALA A 260 -2.98 -11.84 6.09
CA ALA A 260 -3.42 -11.17 4.86
C ALA A 260 -4.89 -11.47 4.49
N ILE A 261 -5.44 -12.61 4.93
CA ILE A 261 -6.86 -12.93 4.74
C ILE A 261 -7.80 -11.92 5.40
N LYS A 262 -7.42 -11.34 6.55
CA LYS A 262 -8.22 -10.30 7.24
C LYS A 262 -8.32 -9.02 6.39
N ILE A 263 -7.31 -8.74 5.55
CA ILE A 263 -7.35 -7.65 4.56
C ILE A 263 -8.39 -7.97 3.49
N ILE A 264 -8.41 -9.21 2.96
CA ILE A 264 -9.39 -9.65 1.96
C ILE A 264 -10.82 -9.54 2.51
N GLU A 265 -11.04 -10.02 3.73
CA GLU A 265 -12.33 -9.93 4.44
C GLU A 265 -12.80 -8.46 4.56
N THR A 266 -11.87 -7.55 4.83
CA THR A 266 -12.15 -6.10 4.93
C THR A 266 -12.42 -5.46 3.57
N LEU A 267 -11.69 -5.86 2.53
CA LEU A 267 -11.93 -5.38 1.17
C LEU A 267 -13.28 -5.87 0.62
N ASN A 268 -13.75 -7.04 1.05
CA ASN A 268 -15.03 -7.65 0.63
C ASN A 268 -16.23 -7.21 1.48
N ARG A 269 -16.09 -6.13 2.24
CA ARG A 269 -17.24 -5.45 2.84
C ARG A 269 -18.26 -5.08 1.76
N PRO A 270 -19.58 -5.24 2.01
CA PRO A 270 -20.62 -4.93 1.02
C PRO A 270 -20.53 -3.51 0.45
N GLU A 271 -20.15 -2.55 1.29
CA GLU A 271 -19.96 -1.16 0.87
C GLU A 271 -18.71 -1.00 -0.01
N LEU A 272 -17.62 -1.69 0.36
CA LEU A 272 -16.41 -1.99 -0.42
C LEU A 272 -16.73 -2.38 -1.87
N GLU A 273 -17.48 -3.46 -1.97
CA GLU A 273 -17.87 -4.07 -3.23
C GLU A 273 -18.79 -3.17 -4.03
N LYS A 274 -19.76 -2.53 -3.38
CA LYS A 274 -20.67 -1.60 -4.05
C LYS A 274 -19.91 -0.44 -4.70
N MET A 275 -18.95 0.16 -3.99
CA MET A 275 -18.11 1.24 -4.53
C MET A 275 -17.30 0.78 -5.76
N ARG A 276 -16.73 -0.44 -5.73
CA ARG A 276 -16.02 -1.01 -6.89
C ARG A 276 -16.95 -1.25 -8.06
N ASN A 277 -18.12 -1.83 -7.81
CA ASN A 277 -19.12 -2.13 -8.84
C ASN A 277 -19.63 -0.86 -9.53
N GLU A 278 -19.85 0.22 -8.78
CA GLU A 278 -20.24 1.52 -9.33
C GLU A 278 -19.13 2.10 -10.21
N LYS A 279 -17.86 2.06 -9.76
CA LYS A 279 -16.70 2.48 -10.57
C LYS A 279 -16.59 1.66 -11.86
N ASP A 280 -16.72 0.34 -11.78
CA ASP A 280 -16.70 -0.55 -12.94
C ASP A 280 -17.81 -0.20 -13.94
N ASN A 281 -19.03 0.06 -13.46
CA ASN A 281 -20.14 0.46 -14.33
C ASN A 281 -19.85 1.78 -15.06
N ILE A 282 -19.17 2.73 -14.41
CA ILE A 282 -18.75 4.00 -15.03
C ILE A 282 -17.68 3.75 -16.10
N LEU A 283 -16.67 2.92 -15.80
CA LEU A 283 -15.59 2.57 -16.73
C LEU A 283 -16.11 1.83 -17.96
N MET A 284 -17.00 0.86 -17.77
CA MET A 284 -17.64 0.12 -18.85
C MET A 284 -18.47 1.04 -19.77
N LYS A 285 -19.20 2.02 -19.22
CA LYS A 285 -19.95 3.00 -20.02
C LYS A 285 -19.03 3.92 -20.84
N LYS A 286 -17.88 4.32 -20.29
CA LYS A 286 -16.90 5.14 -21.02
C LYS A 286 -16.19 4.38 -22.15
N ASN A 287 -16.09 3.07 -22.01
CA ASN A 287 -15.42 2.19 -22.99
C ASN A 287 -16.37 1.61 -24.05
N VAL A 288 -17.63 2.04 -24.11
CA VAL A 288 -18.53 1.71 -25.23
C VAL A 288 -18.08 2.53 -26.44
N PRO A 289 -17.66 1.90 -27.55
CA PRO A 289 -17.39 2.62 -28.78
C PRO A 289 -18.64 3.38 -29.21
N GLY A 290 -18.53 4.70 -29.42
CA GLY A 290 -19.56 5.44 -30.13
C GLY A 290 -19.67 4.92 -31.56
N MET A 291 -20.86 5.01 -32.17
CA MET A 291 -20.97 4.77 -33.60
C MET A 291 -20.13 5.80 -34.34
N ASP A 292 -19.06 5.33 -35.01
CA ASP A 292 -18.35 6.13 -36.00
C ASP A 292 -19.31 6.38 -37.17
N SER A 293 -19.90 7.58 -37.17
CA SER A 293 -20.57 8.11 -38.34
C SER A 293 -19.52 8.76 -39.23
N ALA A 294 -19.26 8.16 -40.40
CA ALA A 294 -18.49 8.78 -41.48
C ALA A 294 -19.23 9.97 -42.15
N LYS A 295 -20.35 10.46 -41.59
CA LYS A 295 -20.86 11.78 -41.97
C LYS A 295 -20.01 12.82 -41.25
N LYS A 296 -19.31 13.65 -42.03
CA LYS A 296 -18.83 14.94 -41.55
C LYS A 296 -19.98 15.59 -40.79
N ALA A 297 -19.80 15.83 -39.50
CA ALA A 297 -20.59 16.84 -38.83
C ALA A 297 -20.31 18.13 -39.58
N GLU A 298 -21.30 18.66 -40.30
CA GLU A 298 -21.29 20.08 -40.62
C GLU A 298 -21.32 20.79 -39.28
N GLU A 299 -20.15 21.18 -38.79
CA GLU A 299 -20.06 22.28 -37.84
C GLU A 299 -20.82 23.43 -38.50
N GLU A 300 -21.97 23.82 -37.96
CA GLU A 300 -22.54 25.14 -38.17
C GLU A 300 -21.54 26.16 -37.63
N ARG A 301 -20.50 26.42 -38.42
CA ARG A 301 -19.66 27.60 -38.26
C ARG A 301 -20.56 28.77 -38.62
N PRO A 302 -20.73 29.77 -37.75
CA PRO A 302 -21.43 30.98 -38.15
C PRO A 302 -20.72 31.51 -39.41
N GLN A 303 -21.50 31.66 -40.49
CA GLN A 303 -21.01 32.10 -41.78
C GLN A 303 -20.58 33.56 -41.63
N PHE A 304 -19.28 33.79 -41.41
CA PHE A 304 -18.70 35.12 -41.35
C PHE A 304 -18.94 35.81 -42.70
N THR A 305 -19.72 36.88 -42.69
CA THR A 305 -19.99 37.66 -43.90
C THR A 305 -18.78 38.53 -44.24
N LYS A 306 -18.61 38.84 -45.54
CA LYS A 306 -17.53 39.73 -46.01
C LYS A 306 -17.57 41.11 -45.31
N GLU A 307 -18.76 41.56 -44.95
CA GLU A 307 -19.03 42.81 -44.25
C GLU A 307 -18.52 42.79 -42.79
N GLU A 308 -18.64 41.66 -42.10
CA GLU A 308 -18.10 41.47 -40.74
C GLU A 308 -16.56 41.44 -40.73
N PHE A 309 -15.95 40.85 -41.76
CA PHE A 309 -14.50 40.82 -41.94
C PHE A 309 -13.92 42.22 -42.23
N GLU A 310 -14.57 43.00 -43.10
CA GLU A 310 -14.15 44.37 -43.42
C GLU A 310 -14.35 45.33 -42.23
N SER A 311 -15.39 45.11 -41.41
CA SER A 311 -15.63 45.85 -40.15
C SER A 311 -14.53 45.61 -39.11
N ALA A 312 -14.08 44.36 -38.96
CA ALA A 312 -12.99 44.00 -38.05
C ALA A 312 -11.64 44.62 -38.47
N LEU A 313 -11.34 44.63 -39.78
CA LEU A 313 -10.14 45.26 -40.35
C LEU A 313 -10.11 46.79 -40.15
N LYS A 314 -11.27 47.46 -40.21
CA LYS A 314 -11.40 48.90 -39.89
C LYS A 314 -11.21 49.21 -38.40
N LYS A 315 -11.57 48.29 -37.50
CA LYS A 315 -11.35 48.44 -36.05
C LYS A 315 -9.87 48.28 -35.68
N ALA A 316 -9.15 47.38 -36.35
CA ALA A 316 -7.73 47.11 -36.07
C ALA A 316 -6.76 48.16 -36.64
N SER A 317 -7.18 48.99 -37.61
CA SER A 317 -6.30 49.94 -38.31
C SER A 317 -6.31 51.39 -37.78
N ARG A 318 -7.03 51.69 -36.69
CA ARG A 318 -6.96 53.03 -36.07
C ARG A 318 -5.64 53.20 -35.31
N LYS A 319 -4.80 54.12 -35.79
CA LYS A 319 -3.58 54.59 -35.10
C LYS A 319 -3.94 55.07 -33.69
N THR A 320 -3.25 54.54 -32.69
CA THR A 320 -3.15 55.13 -31.36
C THR A 320 -2.12 56.27 -31.42
N ASP A 321 -2.60 57.51 -31.47
CA ASP A 321 -1.74 58.68 -31.26
C ASP A 321 -1.34 58.73 -29.78
N ILE A 322 -0.16 58.22 -29.48
CA ILE A 322 0.52 58.40 -28.20
C ILE A 322 1.20 59.77 -28.26
N THR A 323 0.62 60.77 -27.58
CA THR A 323 1.28 62.07 -27.36
C THR A 323 2.22 61.96 -26.15
N PRO A 324 3.50 62.34 -26.25
CA PRO A 324 4.40 62.37 -25.09
C PRO A 324 4.14 63.62 -24.25
N LYS A 325 3.97 63.44 -22.93
CA LYS A 325 3.96 64.56 -21.97
C LYS A 325 5.40 65.01 -21.71
N HIS A 326 5.67 66.28 -21.99
CA HIS A 326 6.74 67.04 -21.34
C HIS A 326 6.25 67.59 -20.00
#